data_AF-A0A5C5UQ88-F1
#
_entry.id   AF-A0A5C5UQ88-F1
#
_cell.length_a   1.000
_cell.length_b   1.000
_cell.length_c   1.000
_cell.angle_alpha   90.00
_cell.angle_beta   90.00
_cell.angle_gamma   90.00
#
_symmetry.space_group_name_H-M   'P 1'
#
loop_
_entity.id
_entity.type
_entity.pdbx_description
1 polymer ?
#
loop_
_entity_poly.entity_id
_entity_poly.type
_entity_poly.pdbx_seq_one_letter_code
_entity_poly.pdbx_strand_id
1 'polypeptide(L)'
;MSYLRSAYNHAVTRFSRMPNASGRIEILLCWLHRHGIRTLPFPAVFRGDAVYLPPARGAYVDTRLARRTRDADTGVERWWVESPAMRREVQVQVLRIGDPNVPAPLLLLLDGSSAPTNNGWLNGGRITETLRNDNVVVVMPTEASGSHYADWLSEDPTLGHMRWETFLTAELPKLLDNRTNGLNCNGTRVIAGLSMGAGAAVRLANTHPNVFHGVIGISGCYSTTDPVGWEYHNAITRCVGGNTRHLWNAETRRRADVALNPTGLRNTPVYLFTADGRITARDLEYHAERPFQELLGSVLLEFASWCCTERLDAAMSAAGHHNYRVVYQRGGIHDWIYCSEQLRAGWDWILPRLP
;
A
#
# COMPACT_ATOMS: atom_id res chain seq x y z
N MET A 1 -1.72 20.15 -29.12
CA MET A 1 -1.67 19.25 -27.95
C MET A 1 -3.00 18.53 -27.66
N SER A 2 -4.16 19.18 -27.78
CA SER A 2 -5.49 18.57 -27.52
C SER A 2 -5.80 17.33 -28.38
N TYR A 3 -5.51 17.38 -29.69
CA TYR A 3 -5.76 16.25 -30.61
C TYR A 3 -4.94 14.99 -30.25
N LEU A 4 -3.64 15.16 -29.96
CA LEU A 4 -2.76 14.05 -29.55
C LEU A 4 -3.22 13.39 -28.25
N ARG A 5 -3.67 14.18 -27.27
CA ARG A 5 -4.23 13.66 -26.02
C ARG A 5 -5.54 12.90 -26.25
N SER A 6 -6.42 13.43 -27.09
CA SER A 6 -7.68 12.76 -27.45
C SER A 6 -7.42 11.41 -28.13
N ALA A 7 -6.51 11.38 -29.12
CA ALA A 7 -6.11 10.15 -29.81
C ALA A 7 -5.47 9.14 -28.84
N TYR A 8 -4.60 9.60 -27.94
CA TYR A 8 -4.01 8.77 -26.89
C TYR A 8 -5.07 8.19 -25.95
N ASN A 9 -5.94 9.01 -25.36
CA ASN A 9 -7.00 8.56 -24.46
C ASN A 9 -7.94 7.57 -25.16
N HIS A 10 -8.26 7.80 -26.43
CA HIS A 10 -9.06 6.87 -27.22
C HIS A 10 -8.36 5.51 -27.40
N ALA A 11 -7.07 5.51 -27.74
CA ALA A 11 -6.28 4.29 -27.89
C ALA A 11 -6.18 3.49 -26.57
N VAL A 12 -5.87 4.16 -25.46
CA VAL A 12 -5.79 3.54 -24.13
C VAL A 12 -7.16 3.03 -23.68
N THR A 13 -8.24 3.79 -23.91
CA THR A 13 -9.62 3.36 -23.63
C THR A 13 -9.97 2.11 -24.41
N ARG A 14 -9.66 2.07 -25.72
CA ARG A 14 -9.90 0.90 -26.57
C ARG A 14 -9.10 -0.31 -26.08
N PHE A 15 -7.83 -0.12 -25.73
CA PHE A 15 -6.98 -1.16 -25.13
C PHE A 15 -7.58 -1.71 -23.83
N SER A 16 -7.95 -0.83 -22.90
CA SER A 16 -8.53 -1.23 -21.60
C SER A 16 -9.80 -2.06 -21.74
N ARG A 17 -10.54 -1.88 -22.84
CA ARG A 17 -11.81 -2.55 -23.11
C ARG A 17 -11.67 -3.83 -23.94
N MET A 18 -10.48 -4.18 -24.40
CA MET A 18 -10.25 -5.39 -25.18
C MET A 18 -10.64 -6.64 -24.36
N PRO A 19 -11.26 -7.65 -24.98
CA PRO A 19 -11.55 -8.91 -24.29
C PRO A 19 -10.27 -9.55 -23.75
N ASN A 20 -10.27 -9.86 -22.45
CA ASN A 20 -9.16 -10.49 -21.74
C ASN A 20 -7.81 -9.75 -21.88
N ALA A 21 -7.83 -8.42 -21.80
CA ALA A 21 -6.61 -7.60 -21.89
C ALA A 21 -5.59 -7.97 -20.80
N SER A 22 -6.03 -8.14 -19.54
CA SER A 22 -5.19 -8.57 -18.42
C SER A 22 -4.50 -9.91 -18.69
N GLY A 23 -5.26 -10.94 -19.10
CA GLY A 23 -4.69 -12.26 -19.41
C GLY A 23 -3.70 -12.23 -20.58
N ARG A 24 -3.90 -11.36 -21.58
CA ARG A 24 -2.92 -11.19 -22.68
C ARG A 24 -1.60 -10.59 -22.19
N ILE A 25 -1.65 -9.61 -21.29
CA ILE A 25 -0.46 -9.01 -20.68
C ILE A 25 0.26 -10.04 -19.82
N GLU A 26 -0.47 -10.82 -19.03
CA GLU A 26 0.09 -11.90 -18.23
C GLU A 26 0.84 -12.92 -19.11
N ILE A 27 0.23 -13.37 -20.21
CA ILE A 27 0.87 -14.30 -21.16
C ILE A 27 2.19 -13.72 -21.70
N LEU A 28 2.19 -12.43 -22.07
CA LEU A 28 3.39 -11.75 -22.55
C LEU A 28 4.48 -11.70 -21.48
N LEU A 29 4.14 -11.29 -20.25
CA LEU A 29 5.10 -11.22 -19.14
C LEU A 29 5.67 -12.59 -18.80
N CYS A 30 4.83 -13.63 -18.76
CA CYS A 30 5.27 -15.01 -18.57
C CYS A 30 6.21 -15.47 -19.70
N TRP A 31 5.90 -15.14 -20.96
CA TRP A 31 6.77 -15.45 -22.09
C TRP A 31 8.13 -14.75 -22.00
N LEU A 32 8.15 -13.44 -21.68
CA LEU A 32 9.37 -12.65 -21.48
C LEU A 32 10.24 -13.25 -20.38
N HIS A 33 9.64 -13.60 -19.24
CA HIS A 33 10.35 -14.17 -18.11
C HIS A 33 11.01 -15.52 -18.45
N ARG A 34 10.31 -16.37 -19.22
CA ARG A 34 10.86 -17.65 -19.72
C ARG A 34 12.06 -17.46 -20.65
N HIS A 35 12.14 -16.33 -21.36
CA HIS A 35 13.23 -16.00 -22.28
C HIS A 35 14.28 -15.07 -21.65
N GLY A 36 14.33 -15.00 -20.31
CA GLY A 36 15.38 -14.27 -19.58
C GLY A 36 15.13 -12.77 -19.39
N ILE A 37 14.05 -12.23 -19.95
CA ILE A 37 13.64 -10.82 -19.73
C ILE A 37 12.81 -10.78 -18.45
N ARG A 38 13.48 -10.46 -17.34
CA ARG A 38 12.90 -10.51 -15.98
C ARG A 38 12.49 -9.15 -15.42
N THR A 39 12.62 -8.10 -16.23
CA THR A 39 12.38 -6.70 -15.85
C THR A 39 12.07 -5.87 -17.08
N LEU A 40 10.97 -5.12 -17.07
CA LEU A 40 10.68 -4.14 -18.13
C LEU A 40 11.23 -2.74 -17.77
N PRO A 41 11.69 -1.95 -18.77
CA PRO A 41 12.06 -0.56 -18.54
C PRO A 41 10.79 0.24 -18.22
N PHE A 42 10.71 0.79 -17.01
CA PHE A 42 9.67 1.71 -16.60
C PHE A 42 10.34 3.03 -16.20
N PRO A 43 10.04 4.16 -16.86
CA PRO A 43 10.67 5.42 -16.52
C PRO A 43 10.30 5.84 -15.09
N ALA A 44 11.16 6.65 -14.45
CA ALA A 44 10.85 7.26 -13.17
C ALA A 44 9.80 8.36 -13.37
N VAL A 45 8.51 7.99 -13.40
CA VAL A 45 7.40 8.91 -13.69
C VAL A 45 7.07 9.79 -12.49
N PHE A 46 7.26 9.31 -11.26
CA PHE A 46 6.99 10.05 -10.01
C PHE A 46 8.27 10.58 -9.36
N ARG A 47 9.21 11.07 -10.18
CA ARG A 47 10.47 11.66 -9.68
C ARG A 47 10.32 13.00 -8.94
N GLY A 48 9.08 13.44 -8.70
CA GLY A 48 8.74 14.60 -7.86
C GLY A 48 8.23 14.13 -6.49
N ASP A 49 8.73 14.75 -5.43
CA ASP A 49 8.43 14.49 -4.01
C ASP A 49 8.77 13.10 -3.46
N ALA A 50 9.55 12.27 -4.19
CA ALA A 50 10.28 11.17 -3.56
C ALA A 50 11.28 11.80 -2.58
N VAL A 51 10.91 11.87 -1.30
CA VAL A 51 11.72 12.54 -0.29
C VAL A 51 12.99 11.74 -0.13
N TYR A 52 14.06 12.25 -0.73
CA TYR A 52 15.42 11.82 -0.51
C TYR A 52 15.67 11.83 0.99
N LEU A 53 15.68 10.65 1.59
CA LEU A 53 15.98 10.53 3.01
C LEU A 53 17.45 10.91 3.18
N PRO A 54 17.77 11.93 4.00
CA PRO A 54 19.16 12.21 4.31
C PRO A 54 19.80 10.94 4.88
N PRO A 55 21.11 10.72 4.65
CA PRO A 55 21.79 9.51 5.08
C PRO A 55 21.55 9.28 6.58
N ALA A 56 21.33 8.02 6.96
CA ALA A 56 21.17 7.57 8.34
C ALA A 56 22.21 8.23 9.24
N ARG A 57 21.75 9.07 10.17
CA ARG A 57 22.60 9.87 11.05
C ARG A 57 22.03 9.86 12.46
N GLY A 58 22.17 8.72 13.12
CA GLY A 58 21.95 8.63 14.56
C GLY A 58 22.21 7.23 15.09
N ALA A 59 22.92 7.14 16.21
CA ALA A 59 22.99 5.94 17.02
C ALA A 59 21.79 5.94 17.98
N TYR A 60 20.62 5.59 17.45
CA TYR A 60 19.40 5.44 18.24
C TYR A 60 19.45 4.08 18.94
N VAL A 61 19.41 4.07 20.27
CA VAL A 61 19.49 2.85 21.09
C VAL A 61 18.09 2.27 21.33
N ASP A 62 17.12 3.14 21.63
CA ASP A 62 15.75 2.77 21.95
C ASP A 62 14.74 3.50 21.06
N THR A 63 13.59 2.87 20.84
CA THR A 63 12.46 3.54 20.18
C THR A 63 11.79 4.53 21.13
N ARG A 64 11.79 5.82 20.78
CA ARG A 64 11.15 6.88 21.57
C ARG A 64 10.44 7.91 20.71
N LEU A 65 9.38 8.51 21.26
CA LEU A 65 8.73 9.67 20.67
C LEU A 65 9.61 10.91 20.92
N ALA A 66 10.35 11.38 19.92
CA ALA A 66 11.24 12.54 20.05
C ALA A 66 10.46 13.84 20.15
N ARG A 67 9.49 14.04 19.25
CA ARG A 67 8.64 15.24 19.23
C ARG A 67 7.30 14.97 18.58
N ARG A 68 6.34 15.83 18.90
CA ARG A 68 5.04 15.89 18.23
C ARG A 68 4.64 17.32 17.91
N THR A 69 3.99 17.53 16.78
CA THR A 69 3.30 18.78 16.43
C THR A 69 1.86 18.48 16.05
N ARG A 70 0.99 19.48 16.09
CA ARG A 70 -0.40 19.35 15.66
C ARG A 70 -0.68 20.38 14.58
N ASP A 71 -1.22 19.91 13.46
CA ASP A 71 -1.69 20.75 12.37
C ASP A 71 -3.01 21.40 12.81
N ALA A 72 -3.04 22.74 12.92
CA ALA A 72 -4.16 23.47 13.50
C ALA A 72 -5.46 23.29 12.70
N ASP A 73 -5.37 23.24 11.37
CA ASP A 73 -6.53 23.21 10.48
C ASP A 73 -7.13 21.81 10.32
N THR A 74 -6.31 20.76 10.40
CA THR A 74 -6.74 19.37 10.13
C THR A 74 -6.86 18.53 11.40
N GLY A 75 -6.30 19.00 12.52
CA GLY A 75 -6.25 18.25 13.78
C GLY A 75 -5.27 17.07 13.77
N VAL A 76 -4.58 16.83 12.65
CA VAL A 76 -3.57 15.78 12.49
C VAL A 76 -2.38 16.06 13.40
N GLU A 77 -2.00 15.09 14.23
CA GLU A 77 -0.73 15.13 14.93
C GLU A 77 0.37 14.52 14.07
N ARG A 78 1.55 15.13 14.05
CA ARG A 78 2.75 14.58 13.42
C ARG A 78 3.70 14.18 14.52
N TRP A 79 4.08 12.91 14.55
CA TRP A 79 4.97 12.33 15.54
C TRP A 79 6.29 11.97 14.85
N TRP A 80 7.41 12.38 15.43
CA TRP A 80 8.74 11.94 15.00
C TRP A 80 9.22 10.88 15.99
N VAL A 81 9.37 9.68 15.47
CA VAL A 81 9.75 8.49 16.22
C VAL A 81 11.20 8.17 15.92
N GLU A 82 12.03 8.15 16.95
CA GLU A 82 13.39 7.64 16.82
C GLU A 82 13.35 6.13 16.58
N SER A 83 13.92 5.68 15.47
CA SER A 83 13.94 4.28 15.08
C SER A 83 15.39 3.78 15.04
N PRO A 84 15.79 2.92 16.00
CA PRO A 84 17.04 2.18 15.93
C PRO A 84 17.22 1.43 14.60
N ALA A 85 16.17 0.75 14.13
CA ALA A 85 16.23 -0.02 12.89
C ALA A 85 16.44 0.88 11.66
N MET A 86 15.71 2.00 11.56
CA MET A 86 15.81 2.95 10.44
C MET A 86 17.01 3.89 10.56
N ARG A 87 17.64 3.97 11.74
CA ARG A 87 18.78 4.87 12.03
C ARG A 87 18.47 6.34 11.75
N ARG A 88 17.20 6.72 11.97
CA ARG A 88 16.67 8.07 11.79
C ARG A 88 15.39 8.26 12.60
N GLU A 89 14.99 9.52 12.74
CA GLU A 89 13.61 9.84 13.06
C GLU A 89 12.70 9.52 11.87
N VAL A 90 11.61 8.83 12.14
CA VAL A 90 10.55 8.51 11.19
C VAL A 90 9.31 9.30 11.56
N GLN A 91 8.78 10.06 10.61
CA GLN A 91 7.52 10.75 10.82
C GLN A 91 6.33 9.79 10.61
N VAL A 92 5.41 9.80 11.57
CA VAL A 92 4.08 9.19 11.44
C VAL A 92 3.02 10.25 11.73
N GLN A 93 1.94 10.25 10.95
CA GLN A 93 0.79 11.11 11.17
C GLN A 93 -0.27 10.34 11.97
N VAL A 94 -0.83 10.98 12.99
CA VAL A 94 -1.83 10.40 13.89
C VAL A 94 -3.08 11.26 13.84
N LEU A 95 -4.19 10.68 13.40
CA LEU A 95 -5.50 11.30 13.32
C LEU A 95 -6.45 10.56 14.27
N ARG A 96 -7.12 11.27 15.17
CA ARG A 96 -8.15 10.71 16.04
C ARG A 96 -9.51 11.19 15.55
N ILE A 97 -10.40 10.26 15.27
CA ILE A 97 -11.76 10.53 14.80
C ILE A 97 -12.73 9.97 15.83
N GLY A 98 -13.77 10.72 16.18
CA GLY A 98 -14.73 10.35 17.22
C GLY A 98 -14.39 10.92 18.61
N ASP A 99 -14.91 10.28 19.66
CA ASP A 99 -14.73 10.71 21.04
C ASP A 99 -13.40 10.17 21.62
N PRO A 100 -12.42 11.03 21.93
CA PRO A 100 -11.13 10.60 22.48
C PRO A 100 -11.22 9.91 23.85
N ASN A 101 -12.34 10.06 24.57
CA ASN A 101 -12.55 9.43 25.88
C ASN A 101 -13.03 7.97 25.77
N VAL A 102 -13.50 7.55 24.61
CA VAL A 102 -13.94 6.18 24.36
C VAL A 102 -12.79 5.38 23.73
N PRO A 103 -12.37 4.24 24.30
CA PRO A 103 -11.32 3.42 23.71
C PRO A 103 -11.65 3.01 22.28
N ALA A 104 -10.73 3.24 21.35
CA ALA A 104 -10.94 3.06 19.92
C ALA A 104 -10.00 2.00 19.31
N PRO A 105 -10.40 1.27 18.26
CA PRO A 105 -9.46 0.49 17.46
C PRO A 105 -8.46 1.42 16.76
N LEU A 106 -7.26 0.87 16.49
CA LEU A 106 -6.23 1.55 15.73
C LEU A 106 -6.22 1.06 14.28
N LEU A 107 -6.18 1.99 13.32
CA LEU A 107 -6.00 1.74 11.89
C LEU A 107 -4.60 2.20 11.46
N LEU A 108 -3.70 1.26 11.19
CA LEU A 108 -2.41 1.55 10.54
C LEU A 108 -2.63 1.59 9.02
N LEU A 109 -2.57 2.78 8.43
CA LEU A 109 -2.97 3.04 7.05
C LEU A 109 -1.76 3.39 6.17
N LEU A 110 -1.43 2.48 5.27
CA LEU A 110 -0.25 2.51 4.42
C LEU A 110 -0.54 3.14 3.06
N ASP A 111 0.33 4.04 2.64
CA ASP A 111 0.24 4.77 1.38
C ASP A 111 0.75 3.95 0.19
N GLY A 112 0.57 4.46 -1.02
CA GLY A 112 1.08 3.89 -2.27
C GLY A 112 2.57 4.18 -2.51
N SER A 113 2.98 4.10 -3.78
CA SER A 113 4.39 4.19 -4.19
C SER A 113 5.09 5.49 -3.80
N SER A 114 4.36 6.61 -3.76
CA SER A 114 4.93 7.92 -3.43
C SER A 114 5.18 8.07 -1.93
N ALA A 115 4.26 7.62 -1.07
CA ALA A 115 4.32 7.72 0.40
C ALA A 115 5.05 8.98 0.92
N PRO A 116 4.55 10.19 0.58
CA PRO A 116 5.23 11.46 0.83
C PRO A 116 5.23 11.85 2.32
N THR A 117 5.78 13.02 2.65
CA THR A 117 5.77 13.61 4.01
C THR A 117 4.38 13.99 4.52
N ASN A 118 3.43 14.22 3.61
CA ASN A 118 2.03 14.40 3.94
C ASN A 118 1.21 13.28 3.31
N ASN A 119 0.80 12.31 4.10
CA ASN A 119 0.25 11.05 3.62
C ASN A 119 -0.95 11.27 2.68
N GLY A 120 -0.97 10.57 1.54
CA GLY A 120 -1.96 10.70 0.49
C GLY A 120 -3.39 10.38 0.96
N TRP A 121 -3.55 9.59 2.01
CA TRP A 121 -4.84 9.29 2.62
C TRP A 121 -5.54 10.52 3.21
N LEU A 122 -4.80 11.57 3.59
CA LEU A 122 -5.40 12.81 4.09
C LEU A 122 -6.18 13.57 3.01
N ASN A 123 -5.68 13.56 1.77
CA ASN A 123 -6.24 14.35 0.68
C ASN A 123 -6.88 13.46 -0.40
N GLY A 124 -6.08 12.64 -1.08
CA GLY A 124 -6.57 11.75 -2.14
C GLY A 124 -7.48 10.65 -1.59
N GLY A 125 -7.14 10.09 -0.42
CA GLY A 125 -7.93 9.07 0.24
C GLY A 125 -9.03 9.60 1.18
N ARG A 126 -9.11 10.91 1.42
CA ARG A 126 -10.19 11.58 2.17
C ARG A 126 -10.55 10.87 3.49
N ILE A 127 -9.52 10.49 4.26
CA ILE A 127 -9.68 9.60 5.41
C ILE A 127 -10.61 10.18 6.48
N THR A 128 -10.55 11.49 6.71
CA THR A 128 -11.38 12.19 7.69
C THR A 128 -12.85 12.06 7.33
N GLU A 129 -13.23 12.29 6.07
CA GLU A 129 -14.62 12.16 5.63
C GLU A 129 -15.09 10.72 5.57
N THR A 130 -14.18 9.81 5.22
CA THR A 130 -14.44 8.36 5.10
C THR A 130 -14.82 7.74 6.43
N LEU A 131 -14.16 8.14 7.52
CA LEU A 131 -14.35 7.58 8.87
C LEU A 131 -15.01 8.54 9.86
N ARG A 132 -15.60 9.67 9.39
CA ARG A 132 -16.14 10.74 10.25
C ARG A 132 -17.18 10.32 11.29
N ASN A 133 -17.83 9.18 11.08
CA ASN A 133 -18.88 8.63 11.95
C ASN A 133 -18.37 7.50 12.85
N ASP A 134 -17.08 7.18 12.78
CA ASP A 134 -16.44 6.13 13.59
C ASP A 134 -15.70 6.73 14.78
N ASN A 135 -15.40 5.87 15.75
CA ASN A 135 -14.41 6.16 16.78
C ASN A 135 -13.14 5.35 16.50
N VAL A 136 -12.08 6.00 16.01
CA VAL A 136 -10.88 5.31 15.49
C VAL A 136 -9.63 6.19 15.63
N VAL A 137 -8.50 5.55 15.96
CA VAL A 137 -7.17 6.17 15.88
C VAL A 137 -6.50 5.72 14.58
N VAL A 138 -6.31 6.64 13.64
CA VAL A 138 -5.63 6.36 12.37
C VAL A 138 -4.17 6.77 12.47
N VAL A 139 -3.26 5.85 12.15
CA VAL A 139 -1.81 6.08 12.11
C VAL A 139 -1.32 5.86 10.67
N MET A 140 -0.64 6.87 10.13
CA MET A 140 -0.21 6.95 8.74
C MET A 140 1.30 7.19 8.69
N PRO A 141 2.12 6.16 8.46
CA PRO A 141 3.56 6.34 8.23
C PRO A 141 3.79 7.20 6.99
N THR A 142 4.81 8.05 7.04
CA THR A 142 5.19 8.94 5.94
C THR A 142 6.60 8.65 5.46
N GLU A 143 7.02 9.21 4.33
CA GLU A 143 8.40 9.10 3.80
C GLU A 143 8.83 7.67 3.46
N ALA A 144 7.90 6.83 2.98
CA ALA A 144 8.12 5.42 2.69
C ALA A 144 8.19 5.11 1.19
N SER A 145 8.58 6.08 0.36
CA SER A 145 8.54 6.02 -1.11
C SER A 145 9.23 4.76 -1.65
N GLY A 146 8.53 3.99 -2.50
CA GLY A 146 9.02 2.77 -3.15
C GLY A 146 9.51 1.66 -2.22
N SER A 147 9.28 1.78 -0.91
CA SER A 147 9.91 0.94 0.11
C SER A 147 9.30 -0.45 0.24
N HIS A 148 8.09 -0.65 -0.30
CA HIS A 148 7.23 -1.83 -0.05
C HIS A 148 6.95 -2.08 1.45
N TYR A 149 7.22 -1.08 2.30
CA TYR A 149 7.23 -1.19 3.76
C TYR A 149 7.99 -2.44 4.25
N ALA A 150 9.11 -2.74 3.60
CA ALA A 150 9.93 -3.92 3.87
C ALA A 150 11.25 -3.56 4.53
N ASP A 151 11.91 -4.59 5.06
CA ASP A 151 13.31 -4.53 5.47
C ASP A 151 14.20 -4.87 4.26
N TRP A 152 14.95 -3.87 3.79
CA TRP A 152 15.80 -4.01 2.60
C TRP A 152 17.11 -4.72 2.93
N LEU A 153 17.61 -5.56 2.02
CA LEU A 153 18.88 -6.27 2.21
C LEU A 153 20.08 -5.33 2.33
N SER A 154 20.07 -4.22 1.60
CA SER A 154 21.15 -3.24 1.56
C SER A 154 20.60 -1.84 1.27
N GLU A 155 21.41 -0.82 1.52
CA GLU A 155 21.05 0.55 1.18
C GLU A 155 20.92 0.71 -0.34
N ASP A 156 19.84 1.34 -0.76
CA ASP A 156 19.64 1.76 -2.14
C ASP A 156 20.28 3.14 -2.36
N PRO A 157 21.05 3.38 -3.43
CA PRO A 157 21.67 4.68 -3.68
C PRO A 157 20.69 5.85 -3.79
N THR A 158 19.43 5.58 -4.13
CA THR A 158 18.37 6.60 -4.29
C THR A 158 17.45 6.64 -3.08
N LEU A 159 17.03 5.47 -2.58
CA LEU A 159 16.03 5.38 -1.50
C LEU A 159 16.65 5.27 -0.08
N GLY A 160 17.94 4.98 0.02
CA GLY A 160 18.66 4.91 1.30
C GLY A 160 18.42 3.61 2.08
N HIS A 161 18.57 3.71 3.41
CA HIS A 161 18.41 2.60 4.35
C HIS A 161 16.95 2.45 4.78
N MET A 162 16.41 1.23 4.63
CA MET A 162 15.00 0.93 4.87
C MET A 162 14.83 -0.32 5.75
N ARG A 163 14.17 -0.14 6.90
CA ARG A 163 13.77 -1.18 7.88
C ARG A 163 12.32 -0.98 8.32
N TRP A 164 11.42 -0.83 7.33
CA TRP A 164 10.02 -0.48 7.58
C TRP A 164 9.23 -1.61 8.22
N GLU A 165 9.54 -2.87 7.92
CA GLU A 165 8.84 -4.00 8.52
C GLU A 165 9.14 -4.03 10.02
N THR A 166 10.42 -3.94 10.39
CA THR A 166 10.83 -3.82 11.80
C THR A 166 10.19 -2.60 12.48
N PHE A 167 10.22 -1.42 11.82
CA PHE A 167 9.63 -0.21 12.39
C PHE A 167 8.13 -0.38 12.67
N LEU A 168 7.36 -0.91 11.72
CA LEU A 168 5.90 -1.00 11.83
C LEU A 168 5.41 -2.14 12.72
N THR A 169 6.16 -3.23 12.86
CA THR A 169 5.70 -4.41 13.61
C THR A 169 6.32 -4.55 14.99
N ALA A 170 7.47 -3.90 15.26
CA ALA A 170 8.18 -4.04 16.53
C ALA A 170 8.46 -2.71 17.25
N GLU A 171 8.76 -1.62 16.52
CA GLU A 171 9.13 -0.35 17.15
C GLU A 171 7.91 0.54 17.41
N LEU A 172 7.17 0.89 16.36
CA LEU A 172 6.01 1.78 16.43
C LEU A 172 4.91 1.26 17.38
N PRO A 173 4.53 -0.05 17.39
CA PRO A 173 3.50 -0.55 18.29
C PRO A 173 3.79 -0.28 19.78
N LYS A 174 5.05 -0.28 20.21
CA LYS A 174 5.44 0.04 21.59
C LYS A 174 5.06 1.45 22.00
N LEU A 175 5.16 2.41 21.07
CA LEU A 175 4.76 3.79 21.33
C LEU A 175 3.25 3.97 21.26
N LEU A 176 2.59 3.28 20.34
CA LEU A 176 1.14 3.35 20.16
C LEU A 176 0.36 2.76 21.35
N ASP A 177 0.91 1.71 21.98
CA ASP A 177 0.29 1.08 23.16
C ASP A 177 0.62 1.78 24.48
N ASN A 178 1.66 2.61 24.48
CA ASN A 178 2.01 3.35 25.68
C ASN A 178 1.00 4.48 25.91
N ARG A 179 0.06 4.24 26.84
CA ARG A 179 -0.99 5.20 27.23
C ARG A 179 -0.45 6.57 27.64
N THR A 180 0.80 6.67 28.12
CA THR A 180 1.41 7.97 28.47
C THR A 180 1.61 8.88 27.25
N ASN A 181 1.58 8.32 26.03
CA ASN A 181 1.63 9.11 24.78
C ASN A 181 0.27 9.71 24.40
N GLY A 182 -0.81 9.40 25.14
CA GLY A 182 -2.12 10.05 24.99
C GLY A 182 -3.02 9.46 23.90
N LEU A 183 -2.80 8.19 23.52
CA LEU A 183 -3.72 7.44 22.66
C LEU A 183 -4.60 6.52 23.53
N ASN A 184 -5.91 6.64 23.36
CA ASN A 184 -6.90 5.80 24.02
C ASN A 184 -7.29 4.64 23.09
N CYS A 185 -6.34 3.74 22.82
CA CYS A 185 -6.57 2.57 22.00
C CYS A 185 -7.17 1.41 22.83
N ASN A 186 -8.07 0.62 22.24
CA ASN A 186 -8.68 -0.55 22.88
C ASN A 186 -7.84 -1.84 22.74
N GLY A 187 -6.65 -1.76 22.13
CA GLY A 187 -5.75 -2.91 21.88
C GLY A 187 -5.95 -3.59 20.52
N THR A 188 -7.07 -3.33 19.85
CA THR A 188 -7.35 -3.83 18.50
C THR A 188 -6.61 -3.01 17.45
N ARG A 189 -6.05 -3.70 16.45
CA ARG A 189 -5.29 -3.09 15.35
C ARG A 189 -5.71 -3.66 14.02
N VAL A 190 -6.03 -2.78 13.08
CA VAL A 190 -6.25 -3.10 11.68
C VAL A 190 -5.12 -2.49 10.87
N ILE A 191 -4.60 -3.22 9.90
CA ILE A 191 -3.66 -2.69 8.91
C ILE A 191 -4.36 -2.59 7.55
N ALA A 192 -4.21 -1.45 6.89
CA ALA A 192 -4.82 -1.22 5.60
C ALA A 192 -3.84 -0.53 4.66
N GLY A 193 -4.07 -0.63 3.35
CA GLY A 193 -3.34 0.19 2.41
C GLY A 193 -3.86 0.03 0.99
N LEU A 194 -3.29 0.84 0.09
CA LEU A 194 -3.55 0.78 -1.34
C LEU A 194 -2.27 0.49 -2.13
N SER A 195 -2.38 -0.12 -3.31
CA SER A 195 -1.23 -0.33 -4.20
C SER A 195 -0.04 -1.00 -3.49
N MET A 196 1.11 -0.34 -3.42
CA MET A 196 2.28 -0.75 -2.62
C MET A 196 1.91 -1.04 -1.16
N GLY A 197 1.16 -0.13 -0.52
CA GLY A 197 0.68 -0.26 0.85
C GLY A 197 -0.29 -1.41 1.05
N ALA A 198 -1.10 -1.77 0.04
CA ALA A 198 -1.98 -2.95 0.10
C ALA A 198 -1.18 -4.25 0.14
N GLY A 199 -0.18 -4.39 -0.75
CA GLY A 199 0.72 -5.53 -0.75
C GLY A 199 1.49 -5.65 0.58
N ALA A 200 1.96 -4.51 1.11
CA ALA A 200 2.59 -4.45 2.41
C ALA A 200 1.66 -4.84 3.56
N ALA A 201 0.44 -4.29 3.61
CA ALA A 201 -0.53 -4.56 4.67
C ALA A 201 -0.83 -6.06 4.79
N VAL A 202 -1.11 -6.70 3.66
CA VAL A 202 -1.38 -8.14 3.58
C VAL A 202 -0.15 -8.97 3.94
N ARG A 203 1.04 -8.58 3.45
CA ARG A 203 2.30 -9.24 3.80
C ARG A 203 2.60 -9.16 5.31
N LEU A 204 2.49 -7.98 5.90
CA LEU A 204 2.78 -7.76 7.32
C LEU A 204 1.78 -8.50 8.21
N ALA A 205 0.48 -8.51 7.85
CA ALA A 205 -0.51 -9.32 8.56
C ALA A 205 -0.20 -10.83 8.46
N ASN A 206 0.27 -11.31 7.31
CA ASN A 206 0.63 -12.70 7.11
C ASN A 206 1.93 -13.10 7.86
N THR A 207 2.95 -12.24 7.88
CA THR A 207 4.23 -12.55 8.54
C THR A 207 4.23 -12.24 10.04
N HIS A 208 3.30 -11.39 10.51
CA HIS A 208 3.15 -10.99 11.90
C HIS A 208 1.70 -11.14 12.39
N PRO A 209 1.15 -12.38 12.41
CA PRO A 209 -0.28 -12.63 12.68
C PRO A 209 -0.75 -12.18 14.07
N ASN A 210 0.17 -11.98 15.03
CA ASN A 210 -0.15 -11.54 16.38
C ASN A 210 -0.15 -10.01 16.55
N VAL A 211 0.22 -9.25 15.53
CA VAL A 211 0.30 -7.78 15.58
C VAL A 211 -1.00 -7.15 15.08
N PHE A 212 -1.64 -7.74 14.07
CA PHE A 212 -2.80 -7.19 13.40
C PHE A 212 -4.01 -8.12 13.48
N HIS A 213 -5.15 -7.55 13.87
CA HIS A 213 -6.42 -8.23 14.09
C HIS A 213 -7.37 -8.14 12.89
N GLY A 214 -7.01 -7.40 11.83
CA GLY A 214 -7.75 -7.30 10.58
C GLY A 214 -6.88 -6.65 9.49
N VAL A 215 -7.14 -6.97 8.22
CA VAL A 215 -6.37 -6.42 7.10
C VAL A 215 -7.22 -6.03 5.88
N ILE A 216 -6.98 -4.82 5.34
CA ILE A 216 -7.63 -4.29 4.13
C ILE A 216 -6.57 -4.04 3.04
N GLY A 217 -6.69 -4.69 1.89
CA GLY A 217 -5.85 -4.45 0.72
C GLY A 217 -6.65 -3.89 -0.45
N ILE A 218 -6.31 -2.69 -0.91
CA ILE A 218 -6.98 -2.02 -2.04
C ILE A 218 -6.05 -1.97 -3.25
N SER A 219 -6.41 -2.66 -4.33
CA SER A 219 -5.65 -2.73 -5.58
C SER A 219 -4.18 -3.10 -5.36
N GLY A 220 -3.89 -4.08 -4.50
CA GLY A 220 -2.51 -4.50 -4.21
C GLY A 220 -1.98 -5.59 -5.13
N CYS A 221 -0.71 -5.93 -4.95
CA CYS A 221 -0.16 -7.20 -5.40
C CYS A 221 0.46 -7.98 -4.25
N TYR A 222 0.17 -9.28 -4.20
CA TYR A 222 0.42 -10.13 -3.03
C TYR A 222 1.37 -11.30 -3.30
N SER A 223 1.68 -11.54 -4.58
CA SER A 223 2.78 -12.41 -4.97
C SER A 223 3.99 -11.55 -5.30
N THR A 224 5.14 -11.97 -4.80
CA THR A 224 6.41 -11.38 -5.17
C THR A 224 7.13 -12.26 -6.18
N THR A 225 6.85 -13.56 -6.24
CA THR A 225 7.61 -14.57 -7.00
C THR A 225 7.09 -14.83 -8.41
N ASP A 226 5.82 -14.60 -8.69
CA ASP A 226 5.29 -14.74 -10.04
C ASP A 226 5.74 -13.57 -10.96
N PRO A 227 5.73 -13.76 -12.31
CA PRO A 227 6.20 -12.73 -13.24
C PRO A 227 5.43 -11.41 -13.18
N VAL A 228 4.10 -11.45 -13.06
CA VAL A 228 3.26 -10.24 -12.97
C VAL A 228 3.53 -9.51 -11.66
N GLY A 229 3.54 -10.25 -10.54
CA GLY A 229 3.79 -9.66 -9.24
C GLY A 229 5.19 -9.07 -9.13
N TRP A 230 6.20 -9.74 -9.70
CA TRP A 230 7.55 -9.19 -9.72
C TRP A 230 7.67 -7.91 -10.54
N GLU A 231 7.07 -7.86 -11.73
CA GLU A 231 7.05 -6.62 -12.52
C GLU A 231 6.28 -5.51 -11.82
N TYR A 232 5.20 -5.84 -11.11
CA TYR A 232 4.49 -4.87 -10.27
C TYR A 232 5.43 -4.26 -9.23
N HIS A 233 6.11 -5.08 -8.42
CA HIS A 233 7.04 -4.56 -7.41
C HIS A 233 8.22 -3.77 -8.02
N ASN A 234 8.74 -4.23 -9.16
CA ASN A 234 9.77 -3.51 -9.92
C ASN A 234 9.29 -2.14 -10.41
N ALA A 235 8.09 -2.06 -10.99
CA ALA A 235 7.54 -0.82 -11.51
C ALA A 235 7.35 0.21 -10.40
N ILE A 236 6.81 -0.20 -9.25
CA ILE A 236 6.61 0.64 -8.07
C ILE A 236 7.93 1.19 -7.52
N THR A 237 8.98 0.38 -7.43
CA THR A 237 10.28 0.85 -6.93
C THR A 237 11.00 1.72 -7.96
N ARG A 238 10.93 1.39 -9.26
CA ARG A 238 11.57 2.17 -10.33
C ARG A 238 10.90 3.51 -10.59
N CYS A 239 9.59 3.60 -10.41
CA CYS A 239 8.87 4.85 -10.69
C CYS A 239 9.31 5.99 -9.76
N VAL A 240 9.91 5.67 -8.61
CA VAL A 240 10.55 6.60 -7.66
C VAL A 240 12.09 6.55 -7.67
N GLY A 241 12.69 5.81 -8.61
CA GLY A 241 14.14 5.78 -8.85
C GLY A 241 14.95 4.73 -8.09
N GLY A 242 14.32 3.89 -7.27
CA GLY A 242 15.01 2.82 -6.54
C GLY A 242 15.27 1.56 -7.38
N ASN A 243 15.89 0.56 -6.74
CA ASN A 243 16.18 -0.73 -7.35
C ASN A 243 15.88 -1.91 -6.41
N THR A 244 14.95 -2.78 -6.84
CA THR A 244 14.50 -3.95 -6.08
C THR A 244 15.59 -4.99 -5.79
N ARG A 245 16.77 -4.91 -6.44
CA ARG A 245 17.94 -5.74 -6.08
C ARG A 245 18.41 -5.52 -4.63
N HIS A 246 18.15 -4.33 -4.07
CA HIS A 246 18.48 -3.99 -2.70
C HIS A 246 17.35 -4.38 -1.73
N LEU A 247 16.14 -4.61 -2.23
CA LEU A 247 14.96 -4.96 -1.45
C LEU A 247 14.95 -6.44 -1.05
N TRP A 248 14.90 -7.35 -2.03
CA TRP A 248 14.80 -8.80 -1.78
C TRP A 248 15.72 -9.60 -2.68
N ASN A 249 16.25 -10.70 -2.13
CA ASN A 249 16.90 -11.77 -2.88
C ASN A 249 15.87 -12.89 -3.13
N ALA A 250 16.25 -13.96 -3.82
CA ALA A 250 15.32 -15.03 -4.16
C ALA A 250 14.67 -15.70 -2.94
N GLU A 251 15.39 -15.82 -1.83
CA GLU A 251 14.88 -16.41 -0.59
C GLU A 251 13.92 -15.44 0.12
N THR A 252 14.35 -14.20 0.37
CA THR A 252 13.52 -13.23 1.09
C THR A 252 12.28 -12.83 0.30
N ARG A 253 12.37 -12.83 -1.02
CA ARG A 253 11.23 -12.70 -1.93
C ARG A 253 10.21 -13.83 -1.72
N ARG A 254 10.65 -15.10 -1.75
CA ARG A 254 9.77 -16.24 -1.46
C ARG A 254 9.09 -16.15 -0.10
N ARG A 255 9.81 -15.69 0.94
CA ARG A 255 9.22 -15.49 2.28
C ARG A 255 8.20 -14.35 2.31
N ALA A 256 8.39 -13.32 1.48
CA ALA A 256 7.47 -12.19 1.35
C ALA A 256 6.25 -12.48 0.45
N ASP A 257 6.20 -13.65 -0.20
CA ASP A 257 5.12 -14.03 -1.11
C ASP A 257 3.93 -14.62 -0.36
N VAL A 258 2.85 -13.85 -0.24
CA VAL A 258 1.64 -14.26 0.48
C VAL A 258 0.81 -15.23 -0.35
N ALA A 259 0.80 -15.09 -1.68
CA ALA A 259 0.10 -16.01 -2.56
C ALA A 259 0.73 -17.41 -2.55
N LEU A 260 2.05 -17.51 -2.29
CA LEU A 260 2.74 -18.78 -2.09
C LEU A 260 2.38 -19.42 -0.73
N ASN A 261 2.25 -18.62 0.32
CA ASN A 261 1.95 -19.11 1.67
C ASN A 261 1.10 -18.12 2.47
N PRO A 262 -0.24 -18.21 2.39
CA PRO A 262 -1.15 -17.30 3.10
C PRO A 262 -1.48 -17.77 4.53
N THR A 263 -0.76 -18.75 5.08
CA THR A 263 -1.16 -19.43 6.34
C THR A 263 -1.25 -18.50 7.55
N GLY A 264 -0.48 -17.41 7.59
CA GLY A 264 -0.56 -16.42 8.66
C GLY A 264 -1.87 -15.63 8.68
N LEU A 265 -2.58 -15.54 7.55
CA LEU A 265 -3.88 -14.85 7.47
C LEU A 265 -5.06 -15.69 7.98
N ARG A 266 -4.86 -16.97 8.33
CA ARG A 266 -5.95 -17.92 8.57
C ARG A 266 -7.01 -17.45 9.56
N ASN A 267 -6.60 -16.71 10.59
CA ASN A 267 -7.49 -16.25 11.66
C ASN A 267 -7.76 -14.73 11.59
N THR A 268 -7.20 -14.03 10.61
CA THR A 268 -7.33 -12.58 10.47
C THR A 268 -8.43 -12.28 9.43
N PRO A 269 -9.43 -11.44 9.73
CA PRO A 269 -10.36 -10.92 8.74
C PRO A 269 -9.60 -10.20 7.60
N VAL A 270 -9.77 -10.65 6.36
CA VAL A 270 -9.12 -10.07 5.17
C VAL A 270 -10.16 -9.47 4.22
N TYR A 271 -10.06 -8.18 3.91
CA TYR A 271 -10.80 -7.55 2.81
C TYR A 271 -9.85 -7.20 1.68
N LEU A 272 -10.11 -7.69 0.47
CA LEU A 272 -9.36 -7.33 -0.74
C LEU A 272 -10.28 -6.68 -1.76
N PHE A 273 -9.79 -5.65 -2.43
CA PHE A 273 -10.46 -5.00 -3.55
C PHE A 273 -9.54 -4.93 -4.76
N THR A 274 -10.12 -5.14 -5.95
CA THR A 274 -9.50 -4.78 -7.23
C THR A 274 -10.59 -4.49 -8.27
N ALA A 275 -10.30 -3.61 -9.21
CA ALA A 275 -11.10 -3.36 -10.41
C ALA A 275 -10.48 -4.05 -11.63
N ASP A 276 -11.25 -4.19 -12.71
CA ASP A 276 -10.83 -4.91 -13.91
C ASP A 276 -9.98 -4.08 -14.88
N GLY A 277 -9.56 -2.86 -14.52
CA GLY A 277 -8.75 -1.96 -15.35
C GLY A 277 -9.48 -1.34 -16.54
N ARG A 278 -10.80 -1.54 -16.70
CA ARG A 278 -11.58 -0.94 -17.80
C ARG A 278 -11.90 0.51 -17.51
N ILE A 279 -11.47 1.41 -18.40
CA ILE A 279 -11.73 2.85 -18.28
C ILE A 279 -13.23 3.17 -18.35
N THR A 280 -13.71 3.88 -17.34
CA THR A 280 -15.05 4.45 -17.18
C THR A 280 -15.07 5.95 -17.54
N ALA A 281 -16.27 6.55 -17.55
CA ALA A 281 -16.40 8.00 -17.73
C ALA A 281 -15.79 8.79 -16.55
N ARG A 282 -15.95 8.27 -15.33
CA ARG A 282 -15.38 8.83 -14.09
C ARG A 282 -13.85 8.90 -14.16
N ASP A 283 -13.22 7.88 -14.73
CA ASP A 283 -11.76 7.85 -14.93
C ASP A 283 -11.29 8.93 -15.91
N LEU A 284 -12.00 9.09 -17.03
CA LEU A 284 -11.65 10.10 -18.03
C LEU A 284 -11.81 11.52 -17.49
N GLU A 285 -12.83 11.75 -16.66
CA GLU A 285 -13.03 13.02 -15.96
C GLU A 285 -11.91 13.27 -14.95
N TYR A 286 -11.56 12.28 -14.14
CA TYR A 286 -10.46 12.40 -13.18
C TYR A 286 -9.10 12.66 -13.84
N HIS A 287 -8.86 12.10 -15.01
CA HIS A 287 -7.64 12.30 -15.79
C HIS A 287 -7.69 13.50 -16.74
N ALA A 288 -8.77 14.30 -16.73
CA ALA A 288 -8.97 15.41 -17.67
C ALA A 288 -7.92 16.53 -17.56
N GLU A 289 -7.24 16.66 -16.42
CA GLU A 289 -6.18 17.68 -16.21
C GLU A 289 -4.82 17.06 -15.83
N ARG A 290 -4.75 15.73 -15.71
CA ARG A 290 -3.54 15.00 -15.32
C ARG A 290 -2.62 14.71 -16.50
N PRO A 291 -1.30 14.50 -16.26
CA PRO A 291 -0.36 14.07 -17.29
C PRO A 291 -0.90 12.86 -18.07
N PHE A 292 -0.95 12.98 -19.40
CA PHE A 292 -1.64 11.99 -20.23
C PHE A 292 -1.11 10.55 -20.04
N GLN A 293 0.17 10.39 -19.72
CA GLN A 293 0.82 9.08 -19.53
C GLN A 293 0.28 8.32 -18.31
N GLU A 294 -0.29 9.01 -17.31
CA GLU A 294 -0.81 8.39 -16.09
C GLU A 294 -1.97 7.44 -16.40
N LEU A 295 -2.83 7.77 -17.37
CA LEU A 295 -4.00 6.96 -17.70
C LEU A 295 -3.64 5.51 -18.09
N LEU A 296 -2.63 5.32 -18.94
CA LEU A 296 -2.17 3.96 -19.29
C LEU A 296 -1.51 3.28 -18.10
N GLY A 297 -0.73 4.02 -17.30
CA GLY A 297 -0.13 3.50 -16.08
C GLY A 297 -1.17 2.95 -15.11
N SER A 298 -2.25 3.70 -14.87
CA SER A 298 -3.36 3.31 -14.00
C SER A 298 -4.10 2.07 -14.51
N VAL A 299 -4.27 1.92 -15.83
CA VAL A 299 -4.85 0.70 -16.42
C VAL A 299 -3.93 -0.51 -16.20
N LEU A 300 -2.64 -0.38 -16.50
CA LEU A 300 -1.68 -1.49 -16.40
C LEU A 300 -1.46 -1.94 -14.95
N LEU A 301 -1.37 -0.99 -14.01
CA LEU A 301 -1.28 -1.30 -12.59
C LEU A 301 -2.53 -2.03 -12.11
N GLU A 302 -3.73 -1.60 -12.51
CA GLU A 302 -4.95 -2.28 -12.07
C GLU A 302 -5.07 -3.69 -12.64
N PHE A 303 -4.68 -3.91 -13.90
CA PHE A 303 -4.60 -5.27 -14.45
C PHE A 303 -3.66 -6.17 -13.66
N ALA A 304 -2.49 -5.65 -13.25
CA ALA A 304 -1.56 -6.41 -12.43
C ALA A 304 -2.14 -6.71 -11.04
N SER A 305 -2.78 -5.73 -10.41
CA SER A 305 -3.46 -5.91 -9.12
C SER A 305 -4.60 -6.93 -9.21
N TRP A 306 -5.36 -6.96 -10.31
CA TRP A 306 -6.39 -7.96 -10.57
C TRP A 306 -5.79 -9.38 -10.57
N CYS A 307 -4.77 -9.61 -11.40
CA CYS A 307 -4.09 -10.90 -11.50
C CYS A 307 -3.51 -11.33 -10.14
N CYS A 308 -2.89 -10.42 -9.40
CA CYS A 308 -2.35 -10.73 -8.09
C CYS A 308 -3.44 -11.05 -7.06
N THR A 309 -4.60 -10.38 -7.14
CA THR A 309 -5.75 -10.64 -6.27
C THR A 309 -6.36 -12.00 -6.54
N GLU A 310 -6.57 -12.38 -7.81
CA GLU A 310 -7.01 -13.74 -8.19
C GLU A 310 -6.09 -14.83 -7.66
N ARG A 311 -4.76 -14.63 -7.71
CA ARG A 311 -3.81 -15.60 -7.17
C ARG A 311 -3.90 -15.74 -5.66
N LEU A 312 -4.00 -14.63 -4.94
CA LEU A 312 -4.16 -14.69 -3.49
C LEU A 312 -5.51 -15.30 -3.08
N ASP A 313 -6.61 -14.94 -3.76
CA ASP A 313 -7.92 -15.54 -3.53
C ASP A 313 -7.87 -17.07 -3.71
N ALA A 314 -7.32 -17.53 -4.84
CA ALA A 314 -7.14 -18.96 -5.09
C ALA A 314 -6.28 -19.65 -4.02
N ALA A 315 -5.19 -19.00 -3.57
CA ALA A 315 -4.31 -19.54 -2.54
C ALA A 315 -5.00 -19.62 -1.16
N MET A 316 -5.74 -18.58 -0.76
CA MET A 316 -6.50 -18.55 0.48
C MET A 316 -7.63 -19.58 0.47
N SER A 317 -8.34 -19.70 -0.65
CA SER A 317 -9.38 -20.73 -0.85
C SER A 317 -8.80 -22.14 -0.74
N ALA A 318 -7.69 -22.42 -1.42
CA ALA A 318 -7.02 -23.72 -1.37
C ALA A 318 -6.45 -24.05 0.02
N ALA A 319 -6.06 -23.04 0.79
CA ALA A 319 -5.62 -23.18 2.18
C ALA A 319 -6.78 -23.35 3.19
N GLY A 320 -8.03 -23.29 2.73
CA GLY A 320 -9.23 -23.44 3.58
C GLY A 320 -9.49 -22.22 4.46
N HIS A 321 -9.13 -21.02 4.01
CA HIS A 321 -9.46 -19.78 4.72
C HIS A 321 -10.94 -19.46 4.52
N HIS A 322 -11.59 -18.97 5.57
CA HIS A 322 -13.02 -18.64 5.54
C HIS A 322 -13.33 -17.21 6.00
N ASN A 323 -12.36 -16.52 6.60
CA ASN A 323 -12.53 -15.18 7.14
C ASN A 323 -12.00 -14.11 6.17
N TYR A 324 -12.42 -14.17 4.90
CA TYR A 324 -12.02 -13.18 3.91
C TYR A 324 -13.15 -12.79 2.96
N ARG A 325 -13.03 -11.61 2.36
CA ARG A 325 -13.89 -11.12 1.30
C ARG A 325 -13.03 -10.49 0.21
N VAL A 326 -13.27 -10.90 -1.03
CA VAL A 326 -12.67 -10.28 -2.22
C VAL A 326 -13.76 -9.58 -3.01
N VAL A 327 -13.52 -8.32 -3.38
CA VAL A 327 -14.42 -7.52 -4.21
C VAL A 327 -13.77 -7.28 -5.56
N TYR A 328 -14.38 -7.87 -6.58
CA TYR A 328 -14.02 -7.69 -7.99
C TYR A 328 -14.96 -6.68 -8.64
N GLN A 329 -14.46 -5.47 -8.92
CA GLN A 329 -15.25 -4.42 -9.56
C GLN A 329 -15.10 -4.45 -11.08
N ARG A 330 -16.24 -4.35 -11.78
CA ARG A 330 -16.25 -4.15 -13.23
C ARG A 330 -16.21 -2.66 -13.55
N GLY A 331 -15.21 -2.24 -14.31
CA GLY A 331 -14.92 -0.84 -14.54
C GLY A 331 -14.13 -0.23 -13.38
N GLY A 332 -13.14 0.59 -13.74
CA GLY A 332 -12.27 1.28 -12.81
C GLY A 332 -10.81 0.95 -13.07
N ILE A 333 -9.95 1.91 -12.72
CA ILE A 333 -8.49 1.84 -12.89
C ILE A 333 -7.81 2.23 -11.57
N HIS A 334 -6.48 2.14 -11.55
CA HIS A 334 -5.69 2.31 -10.34
C HIS A 334 -5.57 3.78 -9.91
N ASP A 335 -6.57 4.29 -9.18
CA ASP A 335 -6.63 5.68 -8.76
C ASP A 335 -7.27 5.88 -7.37
N TRP A 336 -6.89 6.98 -6.73
CA TRP A 336 -7.38 7.39 -5.41
C TRP A 336 -8.90 7.51 -5.31
N ILE A 337 -9.58 7.83 -6.42
CA ILE A 337 -11.04 8.03 -6.45
C ILE A 337 -11.83 6.78 -6.02
N TYR A 338 -11.24 5.59 -6.13
CA TYR A 338 -11.85 4.34 -5.66
C TYR A 338 -11.45 4.01 -4.21
N CYS A 339 -10.32 4.55 -3.74
CA CYS A 339 -9.70 4.11 -2.48
C CYS A 339 -10.55 4.46 -1.25
N SER A 340 -11.14 5.66 -1.17
CA SER A 340 -11.99 6.04 -0.03
C SER A 340 -13.24 5.16 0.08
N GLU A 341 -13.90 4.89 -1.05
CA GLU A 341 -15.10 4.05 -1.11
C GLU A 341 -14.79 2.62 -0.65
N GLN A 342 -13.65 2.08 -1.09
CA GLN A 342 -13.25 0.73 -0.75
C GLN A 342 -12.65 0.61 0.66
N LEU A 343 -12.03 1.68 1.18
CA LEU A 343 -11.62 1.73 2.57
C LEU A 343 -12.85 1.73 3.49
N ARG A 344 -13.89 2.52 3.19
CA ARG A 344 -15.17 2.48 3.92
C ARG A 344 -15.77 1.08 3.91
N ALA A 345 -15.93 0.49 2.73
CA ALA A 345 -16.52 -0.83 2.57
C ALA A 345 -15.73 -1.94 3.27
N GLY A 346 -14.39 -1.89 3.19
CA GLY A 346 -13.51 -2.80 3.88
C GLY A 346 -13.58 -2.65 5.40
N TRP A 347 -13.59 -1.40 5.89
CA TRP A 347 -13.71 -1.11 7.32
C TRP A 347 -15.05 -1.58 7.89
N ASP A 348 -16.16 -1.31 7.21
CA ASP A 348 -17.50 -1.80 7.60
C ASP A 348 -17.57 -3.34 7.65
N TRP A 349 -16.82 -4.01 6.78
CA TRP A 349 -16.76 -5.46 6.76
C TRP A 349 -15.87 -6.02 7.88
N ILE A 350 -14.73 -5.39 8.17
CA ILE A 350 -13.78 -5.86 9.19
C ILE A 350 -14.27 -5.57 10.61
N LEU A 351 -14.78 -4.37 10.87
CA LEU A 351 -15.04 -3.89 12.23
C LEU A 351 -15.89 -4.86 13.09
N PRO A 352 -16.98 -5.48 12.57
CA PRO A 352 -17.78 -6.45 13.34
C PRO A 352 -17.09 -7.80 13.58
N ARG A 353 -15.91 -8.05 12.99
CA ARG A 353 -15.14 -9.30 13.07
C ARG A 353 -13.88 -9.16 13.92
N LEU A 354 -13.64 -7.97 14.45
CA LEU A 354 -12.54 -7.72 15.38
C LEU A 354 -12.87 -8.32 16.77
N PRO A 355 -11.84 -8.70 17.56
CA PRO A 355 -12.01 -9.34 18.86
C PRO A 355 -12.63 -8.44 19.94
#